data_AF-A0AA37V6I2-F1
#
_entry.id   AF-A0AA37V6I2-F1
#
_cell.length_a   1.000
_cell.length_b   1.000
_cell.length_c   1.000
_cell.angle_alpha   90.00
_cell.angle_beta   90.00
_cell.angle_gamma   90.00
#
_symmetry.space_group_name_H-M   'P 1'
#
loop_
_entity.id
_entity.type
_entity.pdbx_description
1 polymer ?
#
loop_
_entity_poly.entity_id
_entity_poly.type
_entity_poly.pdbx_seq_one_letter_code
_entity_poly.pdbx_strand_id
1 'polypeptide(L)'
;MADAISGITSRMAQLGAYGQGPLGGMGGLRGVDTGAIKVPAGAPETGGGGTSGASFGDTLKQFIGGVSDAQDAAGELRDKFVRGENVELHQVMAASEEASISLEMMVELRNKVTEAYRTLISMQ
;
A
#
# COMPACT_ATOMS: atom_id res chain seq x y z
N MET A 1 -0.94 31.74 -39.38
CA MET A 1 -1.39 30.35 -39.58
C MET A 1 -1.12 29.57 -38.30
N ALA A 2 -2.09 29.49 -37.38
CA ALA A 2 -2.27 28.45 -36.34
C ALA A 2 -3.38 28.83 -35.31
N ASP A 3 -4.40 29.59 -35.73
CA ASP A 3 -5.52 30.05 -34.90
C ASP A 3 -6.65 29.00 -34.78
N ALA A 4 -6.34 27.71 -34.88
CA ALA A 4 -7.33 26.65 -35.07
C ALA A 4 -7.55 25.72 -33.85
N ILE A 5 -6.96 26.01 -32.69
CA ILE A 5 -7.07 25.13 -31.50
C ILE A 5 -7.74 25.84 -30.29
N SER A 6 -8.12 27.11 -30.43
CA SER A 6 -8.89 27.84 -29.41
C SER A 6 -10.42 27.74 -29.59
N GLY A 7 -10.91 26.66 -30.24
CA GLY A 7 -12.32 26.45 -30.56
C GLY A 7 -13.06 25.45 -29.67
N ILE A 8 -12.36 24.68 -28.81
CA ILE A 8 -12.97 23.57 -28.05
C ILE A 8 -13.34 23.98 -26.62
N THR A 9 -12.66 24.98 -26.04
CA THR A 9 -12.86 25.34 -24.63
C THR A 9 -14.02 26.31 -24.39
N SER A 10 -14.62 26.89 -25.44
CA SER A 10 -15.61 27.98 -25.29
C SER A 10 -17.08 27.56 -25.42
N ARG A 11 -17.41 26.27 -25.42
CA ARG A 11 -18.80 25.78 -25.53
C ARG A 11 -19.43 25.27 -24.22
N MET A 12 -18.83 25.53 -23.07
CA MET A 12 -19.42 25.17 -21.76
C MET A 12 -19.87 26.36 -20.91
N ALA A 13 -19.76 27.59 -21.43
CA ALA A 13 -20.15 28.81 -20.71
C ALA A 13 -21.39 29.51 -21.29
N GLN A 14 -22.26 28.78 -22.00
CA GLN A 14 -23.52 29.35 -22.44
C GLN A 14 -24.57 28.27 -22.64
N LEU A 15 -25.42 28.11 -21.63
CA LEU A 15 -26.86 27.88 -21.74
C LEU A 15 -27.44 28.01 -20.32
N GLY A 16 -27.41 29.25 -19.83
CA GLY A 16 -28.46 29.70 -18.94
C GLY A 16 -29.75 29.88 -19.74
N ALA A 17 -30.87 29.60 -19.08
CA ALA A 17 -32.24 29.92 -19.47
C ALA A 17 -32.92 29.02 -20.51
N TYR A 18 -33.58 27.97 -20.02
CA TYR A 18 -34.98 27.70 -20.36
C TYR A 18 -35.72 27.27 -19.09
N GLY A 19 -36.52 28.18 -18.55
CA GLY A 19 -37.54 27.86 -17.56
C GLY A 19 -38.83 27.38 -18.23
N GLN A 20 -39.61 26.58 -17.49
CA GLN A 20 -41.07 26.32 -17.58
C GLN A 20 -41.30 24.97 -16.89
N GLY A 21 -42.17 24.74 -15.90
CA GLY A 21 -43.18 25.51 -15.16
C GLY A 21 -43.67 24.62 -13.99
N PRO A 22 -44.67 25.04 -13.19
CA PRO A 22 -44.91 24.53 -11.84
C PRO A 22 -45.94 23.38 -11.78
N LEU A 23 -45.61 22.28 -11.12
CA LEU A 23 -46.54 21.23 -10.68
C LEU A 23 -45.96 20.70 -9.35
N GLY A 24 -46.59 20.82 -8.18
CA GLY A 24 -48.02 20.64 -7.92
C GLY A 24 -48.23 19.21 -7.44
N GLY A 25 -48.33 19.05 -6.11
CA GLY A 25 -48.96 17.90 -5.43
C GLY A 25 -48.04 16.73 -5.11
N MET A 26 -48.00 16.23 -3.86
CA MET A 26 -49.04 15.58 -3.05
C MET A 26 -48.88 14.05 -3.10
N GLY A 27 -48.34 13.48 -2.03
CA GLY A 27 -48.88 12.25 -1.43
C GLY A 27 -48.40 10.89 -1.93
N GLY A 28 -48.02 10.05 -0.96
CA GLY A 28 -47.82 8.59 -1.09
C GLY A 28 -46.42 8.26 -1.61
N LEU A 29 -45.62 7.42 -0.97
CA LEU A 29 -45.88 6.04 -0.57
C LEU A 29 -45.06 5.79 0.71
N ARG A 30 -45.70 5.57 1.86
CA ARG A 30 -46.08 4.26 2.42
C ARG A 30 -44.85 3.40 2.73
N GLY A 31 -44.69 3.13 4.03
CA GLY A 31 -43.53 2.54 4.66
C GLY A 31 -43.05 1.25 4.02
N VAL A 32 -41.73 1.15 3.93
CA VAL A 32 -41.00 -0.10 3.97
C VAL A 32 -40.42 -0.20 5.38
N ASP A 33 -40.96 -1.15 6.11
CA ASP A 33 -40.59 -1.54 7.45
C ASP A 33 -39.31 -2.38 7.36
N THR A 34 -38.14 -1.72 7.31
CA THR A 34 -36.88 -2.43 7.49
C THR A 34 -36.59 -2.54 8.98
N GLY A 35 -37.09 -3.63 9.57
CA GLY A 35 -36.87 -3.99 10.96
C GLY A 35 -35.38 -4.09 11.33
N ALA A 36 -35.08 -3.58 12.53
CA ALA A 36 -34.02 -4.01 13.43
C ALA A 36 -32.66 -4.42 12.81
N ILE A 37 -31.81 -3.43 12.53
CA ILE A 37 -30.36 -3.59 12.71
C ILE A 37 -29.93 -2.70 13.87
N LYS A 38 -29.87 -3.30 15.06
CA LYS A 38 -29.25 -2.72 16.24
C LYS A 38 -27.74 -2.75 16.04
N VAL A 39 -27.16 -1.64 15.62
CA VAL A 39 -25.71 -1.43 15.60
C VAL A 39 -25.25 -1.21 17.05
N PRO A 40 -24.41 -2.08 17.63
CA PRO A 40 -23.86 -1.85 18.95
C PRO A 40 -22.85 -0.71 18.91
N ALA A 41 -23.17 0.37 19.63
CA ALA A 41 -22.22 1.38 20.05
C ALA A 41 -21.22 0.75 21.05
N GLY A 42 -19.94 0.79 20.69
CA GLY A 42 -18.80 0.45 21.52
C GLY A 42 -17.58 1.16 20.97
N ALA A 43 -17.21 2.28 21.60
CA ALA A 43 -16.01 3.06 21.33
C ALA A 43 -14.74 2.26 21.76
N PRO A 44 -13.49 2.67 21.44
CA PRO A 44 -13.02 4.04 21.58
C PRO A 44 -12.36 4.64 20.34
N GLU A 45 -12.43 5.95 20.35
CA GLU A 45 -11.70 6.86 19.50
C GLU A 45 -10.22 6.82 19.92
N THR A 46 -9.34 6.52 18.97
CA THR A 46 -7.95 6.97 18.96
C THR A 46 -7.81 7.76 17.66
N GLY A 47 -7.74 9.08 17.64
CA GLY A 47 -6.91 9.91 18.49
C GLY A 47 -5.55 10.09 17.80
N GLY A 48 -5.49 11.02 16.85
CA GLY A 48 -4.32 11.87 16.60
C GLY A 48 -3.05 11.27 15.98
N GLY A 49 -2.63 11.89 14.87
CA GLY A 49 -1.26 12.42 14.80
C GLY A 49 -0.29 11.72 13.84
N GLY A 50 0.04 12.44 12.77
CA GLY A 50 1.34 12.33 12.12
C GLY A 50 1.39 11.41 10.90
N THR A 51 1.50 12.02 9.72
CA THR A 51 2.30 11.47 8.63
C THR A 51 3.77 11.38 9.05
N SER A 52 4.08 10.53 10.03
CA SER A 52 5.43 10.00 10.19
C SER A 52 5.50 8.80 9.27
N GLY A 53 5.87 9.05 8.00
CA GLY A 53 6.29 7.97 7.12
C GLY A 53 7.36 7.15 7.84
N ALA A 54 7.30 5.82 7.71
CA ALA A 54 8.23 4.91 8.35
C ALA A 54 9.66 5.46 8.25
N SER A 55 10.34 5.62 9.38
CA SER A 55 11.70 6.17 9.39
C SER A 55 12.60 5.23 8.60
N PHE A 56 13.64 5.76 7.94
CA PHE A 56 14.63 4.92 7.24
C PHE A 56 15.15 3.77 8.13
N GLY A 57 15.37 4.05 9.42
CA GLY A 57 15.79 3.04 10.39
C GLY A 57 14.74 1.95 10.65
N ASP A 58 13.44 2.26 10.57
CA ASP A 58 12.36 1.29 10.73
C ASP A 58 12.26 0.39 9.50
N THR A 59 12.37 0.97 8.30
CA THR A 59 12.45 0.21 7.05
C THR A 59 13.69 -0.68 7.00
N LEU A 60 14.85 -0.18 7.45
CA LEU A 60 16.08 -0.96 7.53
C LEU A 60 15.95 -2.13 8.50
N LYS A 61 15.37 -1.91 9.69
CA LYS A 61 15.09 -2.98 10.66
C LYS A 61 14.16 -4.03 10.07
N GLN A 62 13.10 -3.60 9.37
CA GLN A 62 12.18 -4.51 8.70
C GLN A 62 12.89 -5.33 7.63
N PHE A 63 13.79 -4.72 6.86
CA PHE A 63 14.57 -5.44 5.85
C PHE A 63 15.48 -6.49 6.48
N ILE A 64 16.20 -6.13 7.56
CA ILE A 64 17.04 -7.08 8.31
C ILE A 64 16.22 -8.24 8.86
N GLY A 65 15.03 -7.97 9.41
CA GLY A 65 14.08 -9.00 9.83
C GLY A 65 13.69 -9.91 8.66
N GLY A 66 13.33 -9.33 7.52
CA GLY A 66 12.96 -10.06 6.31
C GLY A 66 14.07 -10.97 5.78
N VAL A 67 15.36 -10.59 5.89
CA VAL A 67 16.47 -11.49 5.52
C VAL A 67 16.54 -12.69 6.46
N SER A 68 16.33 -12.49 7.77
CA SER A 68 16.29 -13.61 8.73
C SER A 68 15.12 -14.55 8.42
N ASP A 69 13.94 -13.99 8.17
CA ASP A 69 12.75 -14.76 7.82
C ASP A 69 12.95 -15.57 6.53
N ALA A 70 13.60 -14.99 5.51
CA ALA A 70 13.91 -15.69 4.27
C ALA A 70 14.90 -16.86 4.48
N GLN A 71 15.89 -16.68 5.35
CA GLN A 71 16.83 -17.76 5.71
C GLN A 71 16.13 -18.90 6.46
N ASP A 72 15.27 -18.57 7.42
CA ASP A 72 14.50 -19.55 8.19
C ASP A 72 13.53 -20.32 7.30
N ALA A 73 12.82 -19.61 6.40
CA ALA A 73 11.92 -20.23 5.43
C ALA A 73 12.65 -21.20 4.48
N ALA A 74 13.83 -20.81 3.98
CA ALA A 74 14.65 -21.69 3.15
C ALA A 74 15.13 -22.93 3.93
N GLY A 75 15.52 -22.76 5.20
CA GLY A 75 15.88 -23.87 6.10
C GLY A 75 14.71 -24.83 6.35
N GLU A 76 13.54 -24.30 6.66
CA GLU A 76 12.34 -25.09 6.91
C GLU A 76 11.93 -25.90 5.67
N LEU A 77 11.94 -25.28 4.49
CA LEU A 77 11.62 -25.96 3.24
C LEU A 77 12.62 -27.07 2.92
N ARG A 78 13.91 -26.85 3.17
CA ARG A 78 14.95 -27.89 3.04
C ARG A 78 14.68 -29.05 3.99
N ASP A 79 14.38 -28.77 5.26
CA ASP A 79 14.13 -29.80 6.26
C ASP A 79 12.86 -30.61 5.95
N LYS A 80 11.81 -29.96 5.47
CA LYS A 80 10.59 -30.64 5.02
C LYS A 80 10.85 -31.53 3.80
N PHE A 81 11.62 -31.03 2.84
CA PHE A 81 12.01 -31.78 1.64
C PHE A 81 12.83 -33.04 1.99
N VAL A 82 13.84 -32.90 2.86
CA VAL A 82 14.68 -34.04 3.30
C VAL A 82 13.87 -35.06 4.11
N ARG A 83 12.85 -34.61 4.85
CA ARG A 83 11.91 -35.48 5.57
C ARG A 83 10.89 -36.18 4.66
N GLY A 84 10.87 -35.87 3.36
CA GLY A 84 9.92 -36.45 2.40
C GLY A 84 8.50 -35.91 2.56
N GLU A 85 8.33 -34.75 3.17
CA GLU A 85 7.04 -34.05 3.19
C GLU A 85 6.68 -33.56 1.78
N ASN A 86 5.44 -33.12 1.57
CA ASN A 86 4.94 -32.63 0.28
C ASN A 86 5.49 -31.21 -0.03
N VAL A 87 6.81 -31.12 -0.21
CA VAL A 87 7.51 -29.91 -0.64
C VAL A 87 8.22 -30.25 -1.94
N GLU A 88 7.96 -29.44 -2.96
CA GLU A 88 8.59 -29.63 -4.26
C GLU A 88 10.01 -29.06 -4.27
N LEU A 89 10.95 -29.74 -4.92
CA LEU A 89 12.35 -29.30 -5.00
C LEU A 89 12.50 -27.86 -5.52
N HIS A 90 11.66 -27.45 -6.46
CA HIS A 90 11.70 -26.10 -7.02
C HIS A 90 11.37 -25.01 -5.98
N GLN A 91 10.55 -25.31 -4.97
CA GLN A 91 10.23 -24.37 -3.89
C GLN A 91 11.42 -24.19 -2.95
N VAL A 92 12.12 -25.29 -2.64
CA VAL A 92 13.36 -25.25 -1.85
C VAL A 92 14.44 -24.44 -2.56
N MET A 93 14.60 -24.65 -3.86
CA MET A 93 15.54 -23.91 -4.69
C MET A 93 15.16 -22.42 -4.76
N ALA A 94 13.89 -22.11 -5.03
CA ALA A 94 13.40 -20.73 -5.08
C ALA A 94 13.61 -19.99 -3.75
N ALA A 95 13.24 -20.60 -2.63
CA ALA A 95 13.44 -20.00 -1.31
C ALA A 95 14.93 -19.82 -0.97
N SER A 96 15.78 -20.77 -1.39
CA SER A 96 17.23 -20.65 -1.23
C SER A 96 17.82 -19.52 -2.05
N GLU A 97 17.32 -19.32 -3.27
CA GLU A 97 17.73 -18.24 -4.16
C GLU A 97 17.27 -16.88 -3.62
N GLU A 98 16.03 -16.79 -3.14
CA GLU A 98 15.48 -15.60 -2.49
C GLU A 98 16.33 -15.20 -1.26
N ALA A 99 16.61 -16.15 -0.36
CA ALA A 99 17.44 -15.90 0.82
C ALA A 99 18.87 -15.43 0.44
N SER A 100 19.42 -15.94 -0.66
CA SER A 100 20.75 -15.56 -1.15
C SER A 100 20.75 -14.12 -1.68
N ILE A 101 19.78 -13.78 -2.54
CA ILE A 101 19.61 -12.44 -3.10
C ILE A 101 19.35 -11.41 -1.98
N SER A 102 18.49 -11.74 -1.03
CA SER A 102 18.19 -10.87 0.13
C SER A 102 19.44 -10.59 0.98
N LEU A 103 20.29 -11.58 1.17
CA LEU A 103 21.56 -11.41 1.89
C LEU A 103 22.55 -10.53 1.11
N GLU A 104 22.67 -10.72 -0.20
CA GLU A 104 23.51 -9.88 -1.06
C GLU A 104 23.08 -8.41 -0.98
N MET A 105 21.78 -8.15 -1.10
CA MET A 105 21.21 -6.81 -0.94
C MET A 105 21.52 -6.20 0.44
N MET A 106 21.47 -7.00 1.51
CA MET A 106 21.81 -6.54 2.86
C MET A 106 23.27 -6.13 2.99
N VAL A 107 24.19 -6.86 2.33
CA VAL A 107 25.61 -6.49 2.30
C VAL A 107 25.82 -5.18 1.57
N GLU A 108 25.16 -4.97 0.43
CA GLU A 108 25.20 -3.69 -0.29
C GLU A 108 24.65 -2.55 0.56
N LEU A 109 23.53 -2.78 1.24
CA LEU A 109 22.91 -1.79 2.12
C LEU A 109 23.80 -1.45 3.31
N ARG A 110 24.43 -2.44 3.95
CA ARG A 110 25.42 -2.24 5.03
C ARG A 110 26.56 -1.34 4.54
N ASN A 111 27.08 -1.61 3.35
CA ASN A 111 28.17 -0.84 2.76
C ASN A 111 27.72 0.61 2.50
N LYS A 112 26.53 0.81 1.93
CA LYS A 112 25.96 2.14 1.66
C LYS A 112 25.65 2.94 2.92
N VAL A 113 25.12 2.32 3.97
CA VAL A 113 24.87 2.97 5.26
C VAL A 113 26.18 3.38 5.92
N THR A 114 27.20 2.52 5.86
CA THR A 114 28.53 2.83 6.39
C THR A 114 29.20 3.97 5.62
N GLU A 115 29.06 3.98 4.29
CA GLU A 115 29.54 5.06 3.41
C GLU A 115 28.85 6.38 3.74
N ALA A 116 27.52 6.39 3.83
CA ALA A 116 26.74 7.58 4.18
C ALA A 116 27.14 8.15 5.55
N TYR A 117 27.39 7.29 6.54
CA TYR A 117 27.87 7.71 7.86
C TYR A 117 29.26 8.38 7.78
N ARG A 118 30.20 7.79 7.03
CA ARG A 118 31.55 8.36 6.85
C ARG A 118 31.51 9.71 6.13
N THR A 119 30.72 9.84 5.07
CA THR A 119 30.56 11.09 4.31
C THR A 119 30.04 12.22 5.18
N LEU A 120 29.09 11.95 6.08
CA LEU A 120 28.50 12.95 6.97
C LEU A 120 29.51 13.50 8.01
N ILE A 121 30.50 12.71 8.38
CA ILE A 121 31.56 13.10 9.33
C ILE A 121 32.74 13.78 8.64
N SER A 122 33.11 13.36 7.42
CA SER A 122 34.21 13.97 6.66
C SER A 122 33.90 15.37 6.10
N MET A 123 32.65 15.84 6.19
CA MET A 123 32.25 17.20 5.77
C MET A 123 32.29 18.23 6.92
N GLN A 124 32.65 17.82 8.15
CA GLN A 124 32.91 18.72 9.29
C GLN A 124 34.41 18.94 9.46
#